data_AF-A0A0A3YJX8-F1
#
_entry.id   AF-A0A0A3YJX8-F1
#
_cell.length_a   1.000
_cell.length_b   1.000
_cell.length_c   1.000
_cell.angle_alpha   90.00
_cell.angle_beta   90.00
_cell.angle_gamma   90.00
#
_symmetry.space_group_name_H-M   'P 1'
#
loop_
_entity.id
_entity.type
_entity.pdbx_description
1 polymer ?
#
loop_
_entity_poly.entity_id
_entity_poly.type
_entity_poly.pdbx_seq_one_letter_code
_entity_poly.pdbx_strand_id
1 'polypeptide(L)'
;MSGSSLVAASALSAVGLTTPAQAQQPAPAAAAAGQRPNIVFIMGDDIGWFNIGAYHQGIMASRTPNLDKLAAEGMRFTDYYAEASCTAGRANFITGELPIRTGLTTVGQAGSPIGMPAQAPTIATALKSMGYATGQFGKNHLGDLNEFLPTVHGFDEFFGYLYHLDAMEDPAHRNYPQALLATVGPRNMVHSWATNVDDPTVQTRWGKIGKQKIEDSGPLYPKRMETVDDEILKITFDFIDKAKRDNKPFFVWLNPTRMHVVTHLSEKYENMRNSENGWSVSEGGFAQLDDIVGAVMKKLKDEGFDDNTIVAFTTDNGAENFTWPDGGQTPFAGGKGTAMEGGFRVPCMIRWPGRVPAGKVENGIISGLDWFPTFVAAAGNPNIADELRKGKQLGDKTYKVHLDGFNQMDLITGKGPSARHSIFYFTEGTLSAVRIDDFKYRFTDQPSGWLGGTVKVDWPILTNIRLDPFERTGLPSGDKGSLAYYNWFVFEFWRFQFVQQEVGKLAQTAIEFPPMQKGASFNLEAVKEQIEKAMQSQAGK
;
A
#
# COMPACT_ATOMS: atom_id res chain seq x y z
N MET A 1 40.41 32.33 83.52
CA MET A 1 40.45 30.87 83.70
C MET A 1 40.32 30.25 82.32
N SER A 2 41.28 29.39 81.98
CA SER A 2 41.43 28.71 80.69
C SER A 2 40.30 27.71 80.43
N GLY A 3 39.84 27.63 79.19
CA GLY A 3 38.97 26.56 78.70
C GLY A 3 38.95 26.55 77.19
N SER A 4 39.81 25.72 76.60
CA SER A 4 39.93 25.52 75.15
C SER A 4 38.78 24.66 74.62
N SER A 5 38.14 25.11 73.55
CA SER A 5 37.26 24.30 72.71
C SER A 5 37.67 24.46 71.24
N LEU A 6 38.20 23.39 70.65
CA LEU A 6 38.47 23.29 69.22
C LEU A 6 37.15 23.08 68.47
N VAL A 7 36.84 23.94 67.50
CA VAL A 7 35.88 23.67 66.43
C VAL A 7 36.56 23.94 65.10
N ALA A 8 36.68 22.90 64.29
CA ALA A 8 37.23 22.94 62.95
C ALA A 8 36.24 23.61 61.98
N ALA A 9 36.71 24.61 61.23
CA ALA A 9 35.98 25.23 60.14
C ALA A 9 36.43 24.62 58.81
N SER A 10 35.53 23.90 58.15
CA SER A 10 35.72 23.33 56.81
C SER A 10 35.43 24.42 55.77
N ALA A 11 36.44 24.78 54.98
CA ALA A 11 36.30 25.65 53.82
C ALA A 11 35.68 24.88 52.64
N LEU A 12 34.56 25.38 52.11
CA LEU A 12 33.98 24.91 50.85
C LEU A 12 34.71 25.57 49.67
N SER A 13 35.48 24.77 48.95
CA SER A 13 36.08 25.14 47.65
C SER A 13 35.06 24.96 46.54
N ALA A 14 34.75 26.03 45.81
CA ALA A 14 33.93 25.97 44.60
C ALA A 14 34.70 25.29 43.46
N VAL A 15 34.23 24.12 43.03
CA VAL A 15 34.73 23.43 41.83
C VAL A 15 33.93 23.94 40.63
N GLY A 16 34.60 24.64 39.72
CA GLY A 16 34.04 25.04 38.43
C GLY A 16 33.77 23.84 37.55
N LEU A 17 32.52 23.66 37.13
CA LEU A 17 32.10 22.66 36.16
C LEU A 17 32.54 23.10 34.75
N THR A 18 33.53 22.42 34.18
CA THR A 18 33.84 22.49 32.76
C THR A 18 32.87 21.60 31.98
N THR A 19 31.96 22.21 31.22
CA THR A 19 31.10 21.51 30.25
C THR A 19 31.93 20.97 29.09
N PRO A 20 31.77 19.70 28.67
CA PRO A 20 32.44 19.19 27.48
C PRO A 20 31.83 19.83 26.22
N ALA A 21 32.69 20.23 25.29
CA ALA A 21 32.27 20.78 24.00
C ALA A 21 31.54 19.71 23.19
N GLN A 22 30.25 19.94 22.92
CA GLN A 22 29.47 19.17 21.96
C GLN A 22 30.03 19.41 20.55
N ALA A 23 30.46 18.34 19.90
CA ALA A 23 30.75 18.37 18.47
C ALA A 23 29.48 18.78 17.71
N GLN A 24 29.53 19.95 17.06
CA GLN A 24 28.46 20.45 16.21
C GLN A 24 28.26 19.49 15.04
N GLN A 25 27.16 18.75 15.05
CA GLN A 25 26.70 18.05 13.85
C GLN A 25 26.46 19.09 12.75
N PRO A 26 26.87 18.83 11.49
CA PRO A 26 26.56 19.72 10.38
C PRO A 26 25.05 19.91 10.29
N ALA A 27 24.60 21.17 10.22
CA ALA A 27 23.20 21.46 9.96
C ALA A 27 22.80 20.84 8.61
N PRO A 28 21.63 20.15 8.53
CA PRO A 28 21.15 19.64 7.26
C PRO A 28 21.02 20.80 6.26
N ALA A 29 21.52 20.59 5.04
CA ALA A 29 21.38 21.56 3.97
C ALA A 29 19.89 21.87 3.76
N ALA A 30 19.51 23.14 3.85
CA ALA A 30 18.14 23.55 3.57
C ALA A 30 17.83 23.20 2.12
N ALA A 31 16.85 22.30 1.89
CA ALA A 31 16.36 21.98 0.57
C ALA A 31 16.00 23.27 -0.18
N ALA A 32 16.52 23.41 -1.41
CA ALA A 32 16.30 24.60 -2.22
C ALA A 32 14.80 24.87 -2.38
N ALA A 33 14.32 25.97 -1.80
CA ALA A 33 12.94 26.38 -1.92
C ALA A 33 12.60 26.59 -3.42
N GLY A 34 11.64 25.82 -3.94
CA GLY A 34 11.15 25.94 -5.32
C GLY A 34 11.42 24.75 -6.25
N GLN A 35 12.20 23.74 -5.85
CA GLN A 35 12.33 22.51 -6.63
C GLN A 35 11.23 21.50 -6.28
N ARG A 36 10.63 20.88 -7.30
CA ARG A 36 9.65 19.81 -7.13
C ARG A 36 10.37 18.54 -6.65
N PRO A 37 9.84 17.80 -5.67
CA PRO A 37 10.51 16.62 -5.14
C PRO A 37 10.45 15.46 -6.13
N ASN A 38 11.47 14.60 -6.10
CA ASN A 38 11.33 13.24 -6.59
C ASN A 38 10.44 12.44 -5.63
N ILE A 39 9.80 11.39 -6.12
CA ILE A 39 8.94 10.53 -5.32
C ILE A 39 9.33 9.07 -5.59
N VAL A 40 9.67 8.34 -4.54
CA VAL A 40 9.87 6.89 -4.57
C VAL A 40 8.90 6.26 -3.59
N PHE A 41 7.94 5.53 -4.12
CA PHE A 41 6.96 4.79 -3.35
C PHE A 41 7.27 3.30 -3.45
N ILE A 42 7.65 2.70 -2.33
CA ILE A 42 7.94 1.27 -2.22
C ILE A 42 6.72 0.57 -1.64
N MET A 43 6.15 -0.38 -2.37
CA MET A 43 4.98 -1.13 -1.92
C MET A 43 5.33 -2.63 -1.88
N GLY A 44 5.42 -3.17 -0.67
CA GLY A 44 5.46 -4.62 -0.45
C GLY A 44 4.11 -5.28 -0.76
N ASP A 45 4.03 -6.56 -0.43
CA ASP A 45 2.92 -7.43 -0.79
C ASP A 45 2.66 -8.38 0.39
N ASP A 46 1.44 -8.37 0.93
CA ASP A 46 0.99 -9.17 2.09
C ASP A 46 1.75 -8.94 3.42
N ILE A 47 2.25 -7.74 3.69
CA ILE A 47 3.06 -7.50 4.90
C ILE A 47 2.20 -7.13 6.12
N GLY A 48 2.28 -7.97 7.16
CA GLY A 48 1.69 -7.65 8.46
C GLY A 48 2.35 -6.46 9.14
N TRP A 49 1.54 -5.63 9.82
CA TRP A 49 2.01 -4.48 10.59
C TRP A 49 3.13 -4.81 11.56
N PHE A 50 3.09 -6.01 12.14
CA PHE A 50 4.01 -6.45 13.18
C PHE A 50 5.22 -7.24 12.66
N ASN A 51 5.31 -7.46 11.35
CA ASN A 51 6.49 -8.11 10.76
C ASN A 51 7.69 -7.17 10.59
N ILE A 52 7.50 -5.85 10.74
CA ILE A 52 8.54 -4.83 10.57
C ILE A 52 9.14 -4.41 11.92
N GLY A 53 10.47 -4.33 12.00
CA GLY A 53 11.26 -4.02 13.21
C GLY A 53 10.78 -2.80 13.98
N ALA A 54 10.57 -1.69 13.27
CA ALA A 54 10.10 -0.42 13.81
C ALA A 54 8.75 -0.50 14.53
N TYR A 55 7.97 -1.55 14.25
CA TYR A 55 6.63 -1.78 14.78
C TYR A 55 6.62 -2.82 15.91
N HIS A 56 7.33 -3.95 15.76
CA HIS A 56 7.35 -4.97 16.80
C HIS A 56 8.42 -4.77 17.87
N GLN A 57 9.40 -3.88 17.65
CA GLN A 57 10.40 -3.47 18.65
C GLN A 57 11.08 -4.64 19.37
N GLY A 58 11.48 -5.66 18.60
CA GLY A 58 12.17 -6.85 19.10
C GLY A 58 11.28 -8.01 19.56
N ILE A 59 9.94 -7.89 19.50
CA ILE A 59 9.02 -8.98 19.86
C ILE A 59 9.06 -10.15 18.85
N MET A 60 9.11 -9.86 17.54
CA MET A 60 9.24 -10.89 16.49
C MET A 60 10.70 -11.17 16.13
N ALA A 61 10.94 -12.27 15.40
CA ALA A 61 12.26 -12.70 14.94
C ALA A 61 12.78 -11.93 13.71
N SER A 62 11.88 -11.39 12.88
CA SER A 62 12.24 -10.57 11.72
C SER A 62 13.07 -9.35 12.11
N ARG A 63 13.99 -8.94 11.24
CA ARG A 63 14.88 -7.79 11.45
C ARG A 63 14.91 -6.97 10.17
N THR A 64 14.61 -5.68 10.28
CA THR A 64 14.50 -4.77 9.13
C THR A 64 15.23 -3.45 9.39
N PRO A 65 16.56 -3.46 9.58
CA PRO A 65 17.32 -2.27 9.99
C PRO A 65 17.21 -1.08 9.01
N ASN A 66 17.05 -1.30 7.71
CA ASN A 66 16.88 -0.21 6.75
C ASN A 66 15.49 0.43 6.83
N LEU A 67 14.44 -0.37 7.03
CA LEU A 67 13.10 0.14 7.33
C LEU A 67 13.04 0.83 8.69
N ASP A 68 13.75 0.31 9.69
CA ASP A 68 13.86 0.94 11.01
C ASP A 68 14.54 2.30 10.90
N LYS A 69 15.57 2.40 10.06
CA LYS A 69 16.23 3.66 9.72
C LYS A 69 15.30 4.62 8.97
N LEU A 70 14.53 4.13 7.97
CA LEU A 70 13.55 4.94 7.24
C LEU A 70 12.52 5.55 8.20
N ALA A 71 12.02 4.76 9.15
CA ALA A 71 11.11 5.23 10.20
C ALA A 71 11.77 6.22 11.16
N ALA A 72 13.02 5.99 11.58
CA ALA A 72 13.75 6.86 12.50
C ALA A 72 14.12 8.21 11.86
N GLU A 73 14.44 8.24 10.57
CA GLU A 73 14.75 9.46 9.82
C GLU A 73 13.50 10.17 9.28
N GLY A 74 12.33 9.57 9.44
CA GLY A 74 11.06 10.07 8.91
C GLY A 74 9.92 9.98 9.92
N MET A 75 8.73 9.70 9.41
CA MET A 75 7.51 9.51 10.18
C MET A 75 6.98 8.10 9.93
N ARG A 76 6.57 7.40 10.99
CA ARG A 76 5.85 6.12 10.89
C ARG A 76 4.41 6.27 11.36
N PHE A 77 3.48 5.65 10.63
CA PHE A 77 2.05 5.72 10.94
C PHE A 77 1.61 4.49 11.72
N THR A 78 0.81 4.66 12.77
CA THR A 78 0.06 3.55 13.40
C THR A 78 -1.30 3.34 12.75
N ASP A 79 -1.74 4.31 11.94
CA ASP A 79 -3.10 4.52 11.48
C ASP A 79 -3.19 4.59 9.96
N TYR A 80 -2.42 3.72 9.31
CA TYR A 80 -2.43 3.58 7.86
C TYR A 80 -3.30 2.41 7.40
N TYR A 81 -4.21 2.69 6.46
CA TYR A 81 -5.19 1.76 5.95
C TYR A 81 -5.02 1.53 4.45
N ALA A 82 -4.66 0.30 4.09
CA ALA A 82 -4.69 -0.20 2.73
C ALA A 82 -6.07 -0.81 2.43
N GLU A 83 -6.13 -1.90 1.65
CA GLU A 83 -7.38 -2.58 1.30
C GLU A 83 -7.34 -4.07 1.64
N ALA A 84 -8.45 -4.78 1.44
CA ALA A 84 -8.55 -6.20 1.76
C ALA A 84 -7.66 -7.12 0.89
N SER A 85 -7.22 -6.69 -0.29
CA SER A 85 -6.48 -7.54 -1.24
C SER A 85 -5.53 -6.76 -2.15
N CYS A 86 -4.59 -7.45 -2.81
CA CYS A 86 -3.51 -6.84 -3.57
C CYS A 86 -4.01 -5.90 -4.67
N THR A 87 -4.90 -6.41 -5.54
CA THR A 87 -5.49 -5.65 -6.64
C THR A 87 -6.26 -4.42 -6.13
N ALA A 88 -7.03 -4.58 -5.05
CA ALA A 88 -7.77 -3.48 -4.44
C ALA A 88 -6.83 -2.41 -3.86
N GLY A 89 -5.81 -2.82 -3.10
CA GLY A 89 -4.85 -1.92 -2.46
C GLY A 89 -4.01 -1.14 -3.47
N ARG A 90 -3.59 -1.82 -4.55
CA ARG A 90 -2.84 -1.21 -5.65
C ARG A 90 -3.70 -0.23 -6.46
N ALA A 91 -4.96 -0.58 -6.74
CA ALA A 91 -5.90 0.30 -7.41
C ALA A 91 -6.19 1.54 -6.56
N ASN A 92 -6.52 1.33 -5.28
CA ASN A 92 -6.76 2.38 -4.28
C ASN A 92 -5.59 3.39 -4.23
N PHE A 93 -4.36 2.89 -4.12
CA PHE A 93 -3.17 3.74 -4.11
C PHE A 93 -3.02 4.56 -5.39
N ILE A 94 -3.03 3.88 -6.54
CA ILE A 94 -2.59 4.51 -7.78
C ILE A 94 -3.65 5.45 -8.38
N THR A 95 -4.93 5.27 -8.06
CA THR A 95 -6.02 6.12 -8.56
C THR A 95 -6.54 7.12 -7.52
N GLY A 96 -6.32 6.88 -6.22
CA GLY A 96 -6.94 7.70 -5.18
C GLY A 96 -8.46 7.49 -5.06
N GLU A 97 -8.98 6.41 -5.62
CA GLU A 97 -10.40 6.05 -5.66
C GLU A 97 -10.65 4.73 -4.92
N LEU A 98 -11.80 4.63 -4.23
CA LEU A 98 -12.23 3.37 -3.62
C LEU A 98 -12.30 2.27 -4.69
N PRO A 99 -11.86 1.03 -4.39
CA PRO A 99 -11.85 -0.06 -5.37
C PRO A 99 -13.20 -0.33 -6.05
N ILE A 100 -14.31 -0.02 -5.37
CA ILE A 100 -15.66 -0.14 -5.95
C ILE A 100 -15.89 0.80 -7.14
N ARG A 101 -15.18 1.93 -7.24
CA ARG A 101 -15.28 2.86 -8.39
C ARG A 101 -14.60 2.30 -9.62
N THR A 102 -13.42 1.70 -9.46
CA THR A 102 -12.66 1.13 -10.57
C THR A 102 -13.10 -0.30 -10.92
N GLY A 103 -13.86 -0.96 -10.04
CA GLY A 103 -14.23 -2.37 -10.14
C GLY A 103 -13.11 -3.34 -9.72
N LEU A 104 -11.92 -2.84 -9.40
CA LEU A 104 -10.78 -3.67 -8.99
C LEU A 104 -10.87 -4.06 -7.50
N THR A 105 -11.94 -4.76 -7.14
CA THR A 105 -12.37 -4.98 -5.74
C THR A 105 -11.82 -6.25 -5.09
N THR A 106 -11.30 -7.19 -5.88
CA THR A 106 -10.76 -8.47 -5.42
C THR A 106 -9.54 -8.87 -6.25
N VAL A 107 -8.88 -9.96 -5.88
CA VAL A 107 -7.67 -10.47 -6.51
C VAL A 107 -7.92 -10.77 -7.99
N GLY A 108 -7.22 -10.05 -8.87
CA GLY A 108 -7.25 -10.28 -10.31
C GLY A 108 -6.63 -11.63 -10.69
N GLN A 109 -7.23 -12.31 -11.67
CA GLN A 109 -6.81 -13.61 -12.19
C GLN A 109 -6.25 -13.48 -13.60
N ALA A 110 -5.27 -14.32 -13.95
CA ALA A 110 -4.72 -14.40 -15.30
C ALA A 110 -5.81 -14.69 -16.34
N GLY A 111 -5.72 -14.05 -17.51
CA GLY A 111 -6.75 -14.17 -18.56
C GLY A 111 -8.09 -13.47 -18.25
N SER A 112 -8.21 -12.77 -17.12
CA SER A 112 -9.38 -11.93 -16.84
C SER A 112 -9.49 -10.77 -17.84
N PRO A 113 -10.70 -10.45 -18.34
CA PRO A 113 -10.92 -9.26 -19.16
C PRO A 113 -11.01 -7.97 -18.33
N ILE A 114 -10.94 -8.07 -17.00
CA ILE A 114 -11.04 -6.93 -16.07
C ILE A 114 -9.64 -6.43 -15.74
N GLY A 115 -9.44 -5.11 -15.84
CA GLY A 115 -8.22 -4.41 -15.48
C GLY A 115 -8.46 -2.92 -15.27
N MET A 116 -7.40 -2.12 -15.19
CA MET A 116 -7.47 -0.68 -14.94
C MET A 116 -8.35 0.03 -15.98
N PRO A 117 -9.50 0.63 -15.59
CA PRO A 117 -10.34 1.34 -16.54
C PRO A 117 -9.59 2.53 -17.15
N ALA A 118 -9.74 2.75 -18.45
CA ALA A 118 -9.15 3.92 -19.10
C ALA A 118 -9.67 5.26 -18.50
N GLN A 119 -10.86 5.26 -17.89
CA GLN A 119 -11.49 6.43 -17.27
C GLN A 119 -10.84 6.82 -15.93
N ALA A 120 -10.07 5.92 -15.30
CA ALA A 120 -9.38 6.20 -14.03
C ALA A 120 -8.03 6.88 -14.32
N PRO A 121 -7.81 8.14 -13.90
CA PRO A 121 -6.47 8.70 -13.91
C PRO A 121 -5.60 8.04 -12.83
N THR A 122 -4.30 7.99 -13.06
CA THR A 122 -3.32 7.52 -12.08
C THR A 122 -2.48 8.66 -11.53
N ILE A 123 -1.80 8.44 -10.41
CA ILE A 123 -0.74 9.34 -9.91
C ILE A 123 0.27 9.61 -11.02
N ALA A 124 0.65 8.58 -11.78
CA ALA A 124 1.57 8.70 -12.90
C ALA A 124 1.01 9.61 -14.02
N THR A 125 -0.26 9.44 -14.41
CA THR A 125 -0.91 10.32 -15.40
C THR A 125 -0.88 11.78 -14.96
N ALA A 126 -1.21 12.07 -13.70
CA ALA A 126 -1.19 13.42 -13.16
C ALA A 126 0.24 13.99 -13.12
N LEU A 127 1.21 13.27 -12.54
CA LEU A 127 2.60 13.74 -12.43
C LEU A 127 3.30 13.86 -13.79
N LYS A 128 3.06 12.93 -14.72
CA LYS A 128 3.57 13.00 -16.10
C LYS A 128 3.04 14.24 -16.82
N SER A 129 1.77 14.61 -16.62
CA SER A 129 1.22 15.86 -17.15
C SER A 129 1.89 17.12 -16.56
N MET A 130 2.52 16.98 -15.39
CA MET A 130 3.34 18.01 -14.75
C MET A 130 4.82 17.91 -15.17
N GLY A 131 5.20 16.99 -16.05
CA GLY A 131 6.57 16.85 -16.57
C GLY A 131 7.50 15.94 -15.75
N TYR A 132 6.96 15.09 -14.89
CA TYR A 132 7.72 14.03 -14.25
C TYR A 132 8.09 12.93 -15.25
N ALA A 133 9.25 12.31 -15.06
CA ALA A 133 9.48 10.95 -15.53
C ALA A 133 8.75 9.97 -14.60
N THR A 134 8.08 8.96 -15.14
CA THR A 134 7.24 8.03 -14.37
C THR A 134 7.61 6.57 -14.65
N GLY A 135 7.94 5.80 -13.61
CA GLY A 135 8.34 4.40 -13.75
C GLY A 135 7.65 3.49 -12.74
N GLN A 136 7.23 2.30 -13.17
CA GLN A 136 6.71 1.25 -12.31
C GLN A 136 7.56 -0.01 -12.45
N PHE A 137 8.00 -0.60 -11.34
CA PHE A 137 8.92 -1.73 -11.35
C PHE A 137 8.45 -2.82 -10.39
N GLY A 138 8.30 -4.05 -10.88
CA GLY A 138 7.81 -5.21 -10.12
C GLY A 138 6.30 -5.47 -10.28
N LYS A 139 5.61 -5.90 -9.22
CA LYS A 139 4.19 -6.34 -9.32
C LYS A 139 3.27 -5.21 -9.79
N ASN A 140 2.41 -5.47 -10.78
CA ASN A 140 1.34 -4.56 -11.19
C ASN A 140 -0.02 -4.95 -10.60
N HIS A 141 -0.56 -6.10 -11.01
CA HIS A 141 -1.84 -6.64 -10.53
C HIS A 141 -3.09 -5.81 -10.81
N LEU A 142 -3.06 -5.06 -11.91
CA LEU A 142 -4.14 -4.19 -12.38
C LEU A 142 -4.66 -4.55 -13.78
N GLY A 143 -4.44 -5.79 -14.23
CA GLY A 143 -4.95 -6.32 -15.51
C GLY A 143 -3.87 -6.88 -16.43
N ASP A 144 -4.29 -7.80 -17.32
CA ASP A 144 -3.40 -8.55 -18.23
C ASP A 144 -3.23 -7.92 -19.62
N LEU A 145 -4.35 -7.37 -20.13
CA LEU A 145 -4.48 -6.95 -21.52
C LEU A 145 -3.57 -5.75 -21.79
N ASN A 146 -3.20 -5.57 -23.06
CA ASN A 146 -2.35 -4.46 -23.49
C ASN A 146 -2.96 -3.11 -23.09
N GLU A 147 -4.28 -2.96 -23.12
CA GLU A 147 -4.98 -1.74 -22.71
C GLU A 147 -4.92 -1.46 -21.19
N PHE A 148 -4.47 -2.41 -20.37
CA PHE A 148 -4.33 -2.28 -18.91
C PHE A 148 -2.87 -2.12 -18.46
N LEU A 149 -1.90 -2.22 -19.37
CA LEU A 149 -0.48 -2.09 -19.01
C LEU A 149 -0.17 -0.69 -18.48
N PRO A 150 0.73 -0.54 -17.50
CA PRO A 150 1.00 0.75 -16.86
C PRO A 150 1.40 1.87 -17.83
N THR A 151 2.05 1.52 -18.95
CA THR A 151 2.51 2.46 -19.97
C THR A 151 1.42 3.14 -20.78
N VAL A 152 0.19 2.62 -20.77
CA VAL A 152 -1.00 3.32 -21.29
C VAL A 152 -1.83 3.99 -20.18
N HIS A 153 -1.37 3.90 -18.93
CA HIS A 153 -1.97 4.50 -17.73
C HIS A 153 -1.01 5.45 -17.02
N GLY A 154 -0.22 6.19 -17.79
CA GLY A 154 0.56 7.33 -17.31
C GLY A 154 2.03 7.04 -17.02
N PHE A 155 2.48 5.79 -16.95
CA PHE A 155 3.91 5.48 -16.77
C PHE A 155 4.69 5.62 -18.08
N ASP A 156 5.93 6.10 -18.02
CA ASP A 156 6.86 6.11 -19.16
C ASP A 156 7.49 4.75 -19.39
N GLU A 157 7.73 4.00 -18.32
CA GLU A 157 8.38 2.69 -18.36
C GLU A 157 7.78 1.76 -17.30
N PHE A 158 7.58 0.51 -17.68
CA PHE A 158 7.19 -0.58 -16.79
C PHE A 158 8.09 -1.79 -17.00
N PHE A 159 8.59 -2.36 -15.92
CA PHE A 159 9.20 -3.68 -15.95
C PHE A 159 8.70 -4.51 -14.77
N GLY A 160 8.08 -5.65 -15.04
CA GLY A 160 7.62 -6.50 -13.95
C GLY A 160 6.61 -7.56 -14.38
N TYR A 161 5.77 -7.97 -13.44
CA TYR A 161 4.83 -9.08 -13.59
C TYR A 161 3.43 -8.65 -13.16
N LEU A 162 2.41 -9.31 -13.71
CA LEU A 162 1.04 -8.81 -13.66
C LEU A 162 0.16 -9.48 -12.59
N TYR A 163 0.63 -10.52 -11.91
CA TYR A 163 -0.15 -11.28 -10.91
C TYR A 163 0.68 -11.65 -9.68
N HIS A 164 0.07 -12.34 -8.72
CA HIS A 164 0.77 -12.87 -7.54
C HIS A 164 1.73 -14.02 -7.92
N LEU A 165 2.76 -14.28 -7.10
CA LEU A 165 3.85 -15.19 -7.46
C LEU A 165 3.38 -16.63 -7.69
N ASP A 166 2.49 -17.14 -6.85
CA ASP A 166 1.84 -18.44 -7.01
C ASP A 166 1.14 -18.59 -8.38
N ALA A 167 0.42 -17.56 -8.85
CA ALA A 167 -0.14 -17.59 -10.21
C ALA A 167 0.94 -17.53 -11.31
N MET A 168 2.06 -16.86 -11.06
CA MET A 168 3.17 -16.77 -12.03
C MET A 168 3.94 -18.09 -12.17
N GLU A 169 4.02 -18.91 -11.11
CA GLU A 169 4.65 -20.22 -11.15
C GLU A 169 3.73 -21.37 -11.55
N ASP A 170 2.41 -21.18 -11.60
CA ASP A 170 1.43 -22.20 -12.02
C ASP A 170 1.89 -23.04 -13.22
N PRO A 171 2.36 -22.45 -14.35
CA PRO A 171 2.78 -23.22 -15.51
C PRO A 171 4.02 -24.11 -15.32
N ALA A 172 4.81 -23.87 -14.26
CA ALA A 172 5.97 -24.67 -13.91
C ALA A 172 5.59 -25.96 -13.14
N HIS A 173 4.38 -26.06 -12.61
CA HIS A 173 3.93 -27.24 -11.90
C HIS A 173 3.60 -28.40 -12.85
N ARG A 174 3.96 -29.63 -12.44
CA ARG A 174 3.79 -30.85 -13.25
C ARG A 174 2.34 -31.11 -13.68
N ASN A 175 1.38 -30.70 -12.86
CA ASN A 175 -0.04 -30.92 -13.09
C ASN A 175 -0.70 -29.80 -13.91
N TYR A 176 0.03 -28.75 -14.27
CA TYR A 176 -0.52 -27.67 -15.07
C TYR A 176 -0.74 -28.15 -16.53
N PRO A 177 -1.98 -28.09 -17.05
CA PRO A 177 -2.27 -28.48 -18.42
C PRO A 177 -1.68 -27.44 -19.39
N GLN A 178 -0.52 -27.75 -19.98
CA GLN A 178 0.23 -26.84 -20.85
C GLN A 178 -0.57 -26.29 -22.04
N ALA A 179 -1.59 -27.01 -22.51
CA ALA A 179 -2.50 -26.54 -23.55
C ALA A 179 -3.34 -25.31 -23.15
N LEU A 180 -3.48 -25.04 -21.84
CA LEU A 180 -4.22 -23.89 -21.30
C LEU A 180 -3.34 -22.64 -21.07
N LEU A 181 -2.01 -22.75 -21.24
CA LEU A 181 -1.09 -21.63 -21.00
C LEU A 181 -1.45 -20.40 -21.84
N ALA A 182 -1.84 -20.59 -23.10
CA ALA A 182 -2.19 -19.53 -24.03
C ALA A 182 -3.59 -18.93 -23.81
N THR A 183 -4.40 -19.44 -22.87
CA THR A 183 -5.76 -18.94 -22.63
C THR A 183 -5.93 -18.44 -21.20
N VAL A 184 -5.54 -19.22 -20.20
CA VAL A 184 -5.74 -18.90 -18.77
C VAL A 184 -4.43 -18.81 -17.98
N GLY A 185 -3.28 -19.15 -18.56
CA GLY A 185 -1.99 -19.03 -17.86
C GLY A 185 -1.56 -17.57 -17.66
N PRO A 186 -0.71 -17.28 -16.66
CA PRO A 186 -0.17 -15.93 -16.48
C PRO A 186 0.56 -15.45 -17.73
N ARG A 187 0.50 -14.14 -17.99
CA ARG A 187 1.45 -13.51 -18.89
C ARG A 187 2.83 -13.52 -18.25
N ASN A 188 3.85 -13.73 -19.07
CA ASN A 188 5.24 -13.60 -18.68
C ASN A 188 5.56 -12.22 -18.09
N MET A 189 6.77 -12.05 -17.56
CA MET A 189 7.25 -10.71 -17.22
C MET A 189 7.23 -9.82 -18.46
N VAL A 190 6.90 -8.54 -18.29
CA VAL A 190 6.74 -7.57 -19.36
C VAL A 190 7.68 -6.40 -19.11
N HIS A 191 8.41 -6.01 -20.14
CA HIS A 191 9.06 -4.70 -20.23
C HIS A 191 8.31 -3.86 -21.25
N SER A 192 7.73 -2.75 -20.85
CA SER A 192 7.04 -1.84 -21.76
C SER A 192 7.47 -0.40 -21.58
N TRP A 193 7.34 0.37 -22.66
CA TRP A 193 7.60 1.81 -22.70
C TRP A 193 6.44 2.53 -23.36
N ALA A 194 6.03 3.67 -22.80
CA ALA A 194 5.06 4.52 -23.45
C ALA A 194 5.66 5.11 -24.75
N THR A 195 4.82 5.24 -25.78
CA THR A 195 5.20 5.85 -27.05
C THR A 195 4.17 6.90 -27.45
N ASN A 196 4.55 7.79 -28.37
CA ASN A 196 3.60 8.74 -28.98
C ASN A 196 2.96 8.18 -30.27
N VAL A 197 3.31 6.95 -30.64
CA VAL A 197 2.85 6.30 -31.88
C VAL A 197 1.87 5.20 -31.50
N ASP A 198 0.66 5.28 -32.01
CA ASP A 198 -0.35 4.24 -31.85
C ASP A 198 -0.02 3.04 -32.75
N ASP A 199 0.37 1.91 -32.16
CA ASP A 199 0.58 0.66 -32.88
C ASP A 199 -0.78 -0.04 -33.08
N PRO A 200 -1.26 -0.21 -34.34
CA PRO A 200 -2.55 -0.82 -34.62
C PRO A 200 -2.55 -2.35 -34.49
N THR A 201 -1.40 -2.99 -34.24
CA THR A 201 -1.27 -4.44 -34.12
C THR A 201 -2.16 -4.99 -33.00
N VAL A 202 -2.98 -5.99 -33.32
CA VAL A 202 -3.86 -6.68 -32.36
C VAL A 202 -3.30 -8.07 -32.09
N GLN A 203 -2.92 -8.33 -30.85
CA GLN A 203 -2.54 -9.67 -30.40
C GLN A 203 -3.79 -10.46 -30.04
N THR A 204 -3.86 -11.72 -30.49
CA THR A 204 -5.04 -12.58 -30.31
C THR A 204 -5.50 -12.66 -28.85
N ARG A 205 -4.56 -12.71 -27.90
CA ARG A 205 -4.86 -12.84 -26.48
C ARG A 205 -4.94 -11.50 -25.75
N TRP A 206 -4.05 -10.57 -26.07
CA TRP A 206 -3.82 -9.35 -25.27
C TRP A 206 -4.42 -8.09 -25.88
N GLY A 207 -5.04 -8.19 -27.06
CA GLY A 207 -5.65 -7.06 -27.74
C GLY A 207 -4.64 -6.13 -28.40
N LYS A 208 -5.09 -4.92 -28.70
CA LYS A 208 -4.31 -3.90 -29.42
C LYS A 208 -3.11 -3.43 -28.60
N ILE A 209 -1.94 -3.32 -29.22
CA ILE A 209 -0.73 -2.79 -28.57
C ILE A 209 -0.95 -1.33 -28.14
N GLY A 210 -1.39 -0.46 -29.06
CA GLY A 210 -1.67 0.94 -28.74
C GLY A 210 -0.41 1.79 -28.60
N LYS A 211 -0.45 2.84 -27.76
CA LYS A 211 0.62 3.84 -27.57
C LYS A 211 1.76 3.35 -26.66
N GLN A 212 2.29 2.17 -26.95
CA GLN A 212 3.37 1.57 -26.18
C GLN A 212 4.18 0.59 -27.01
N LYS A 213 5.41 0.36 -26.60
CA LYS A 213 6.22 -0.79 -27.02
C LYS A 213 6.18 -1.82 -25.90
N ILE A 214 6.02 -3.09 -26.23
CA ILE A 214 5.91 -4.19 -25.28
C ILE A 214 6.90 -5.28 -25.67
N GLU A 215 7.72 -5.71 -24.72
CA GLU A 215 8.62 -6.85 -24.83
C GLU A 215 8.22 -7.92 -23.81
N ASP A 216 8.20 -9.18 -24.28
CA ASP A 216 8.07 -10.35 -23.41
C ASP A 216 9.45 -10.64 -22.81
N SER A 217 9.56 -10.50 -21.49
CA SER A 217 10.80 -10.69 -20.73
C SER A 217 10.94 -12.12 -20.18
N GLY A 218 10.13 -13.06 -20.65
CA GLY A 218 10.18 -14.47 -20.29
C GLY A 218 9.44 -14.81 -18.99
N PRO A 219 9.32 -16.11 -18.68
CA PRO A 219 8.55 -16.58 -17.53
C PRO A 219 9.18 -16.16 -16.21
N LEU A 220 8.33 -16.08 -15.18
CA LEU A 220 8.73 -15.92 -13.78
C LEU A 220 8.49 -17.23 -13.05
N TYR A 221 9.29 -18.25 -13.37
CA TYR A 221 9.25 -19.56 -12.71
C TYR A 221 10.12 -19.56 -11.44
N PRO A 222 9.95 -20.56 -10.54
CA PRO A 222 10.59 -20.56 -9.21
C PRO A 222 12.08 -20.21 -9.22
N LYS A 223 12.85 -20.76 -10.17
CA LYS A 223 14.30 -20.48 -10.24
C LYS A 223 14.63 -19.01 -10.49
N ARG A 224 13.83 -18.29 -11.28
CA ARG A 224 14.00 -16.84 -11.48
C ARG A 224 13.55 -16.05 -10.26
N MET A 225 12.51 -16.50 -9.55
CA MET A 225 11.99 -15.83 -8.35
C MET A 225 13.00 -15.72 -7.20
N GLU A 226 14.01 -16.59 -7.18
CA GLU A 226 15.14 -16.48 -6.24
C GLU A 226 15.86 -15.12 -6.33
N THR A 227 15.96 -14.54 -7.54
CA THR A 227 16.83 -13.37 -7.82
C THR A 227 16.15 -12.25 -8.63
N VAL A 228 14.87 -12.40 -9.00
CA VAL A 228 14.14 -11.43 -9.85
C VAL A 228 14.14 -10.00 -9.29
N ASP A 229 14.17 -9.83 -7.96
CA ASP A 229 14.24 -8.51 -7.35
C ASP A 229 15.54 -7.75 -7.68
N ASP A 230 16.64 -8.45 -7.98
CA ASP A 230 17.89 -7.83 -8.43
C ASP A 230 17.73 -7.25 -9.85
N GLU A 231 16.98 -7.93 -10.72
CA GLU A 231 16.65 -7.47 -12.07
C GLU A 231 15.73 -6.23 -12.01
N ILE A 232 14.69 -6.30 -11.17
CA ILE A 232 13.75 -5.19 -10.93
C ILE A 232 14.50 -3.97 -10.39
N LEU A 233 15.37 -4.14 -9.38
CA LEU A 233 16.17 -3.04 -8.82
C LEU A 233 17.12 -2.44 -9.84
N LYS A 234 17.81 -3.27 -10.63
CA LYS A 234 18.72 -2.79 -11.66
C LYS A 234 17.99 -1.88 -12.65
N ILE A 235 16.84 -2.31 -13.16
CA ILE A 235 16.06 -1.51 -14.13
C ILE A 235 15.49 -0.25 -13.48
N THR A 236 15.07 -0.32 -12.21
CA THR A 236 14.66 0.86 -11.44
C THR A 236 15.78 1.90 -11.34
N PHE A 237 17.02 1.47 -11.10
CA PHE A 237 18.17 2.37 -11.00
C PHE A 237 18.58 2.92 -12.37
N ASP A 238 18.54 2.12 -13.42
CA ASP A 238 18.77 2.58 -14.80
C ASP A 238 17.75 3.69 -15.19
N PHE A 239 16.49 3.57 -14.76
CA PHE A 239 15.47 4.59 -14.93
C PHE A 239 15.78 5.89 -14.15
N ILE A 240 16.20 5.77 -12.88
CA ILE A 240 16.61 6.94 -12.07
C ILE A 240 17.80 7.65 -12.71
N ASP A 241 18.79 6.90 -13.22
CA ASP A 241 19.95 7.45 -13.92
C ASP A 241 19.56 8.15 -15.21
N LYS A 242 18.58 7.62 -15.94
CA LYS A 242 18.01 8.30 -17.09
C LYS A 242 17.29 9.60 -16.69
N ALA A 243 16.46 9.58 -15.65
CA ALA A 243 15.77 10.79 -15.18
C ALA A 243 16.76 11.88 -14.75
N LYS A 244 17.86 11.49 -14.08
CA LYS A 244 18.98 12.37 -13.73
C LYS A 244 19.61 13.00 -14.98
N ARG A 245 19.98 12.19 -15.97
CA ARG A 245 20.56 12.67 -17.23
C ARG A 245 19.63 13.61 -17.99
N ASP A 246 18.33 13.35 -17.95
CA ASP A 246 17.30 14.16 -18.60
C ASP A 246 16.90 15.40 -17.76
N ASN A 247 17.47 15.56 -16.56
CA ASN A 247 17.14 16.63 -15.61
C ASN A 247 15.63 16.74 -15.32
N LYS A 248 14.97 15.59 -15.11
CA LYS A 248 13.55 15.51 -14.78
C LYS A 248 13.34 15.06 -13.33
N PRO A 249 12.36 15.64 -12.61
CA PRO A 249 11.88 14.99 -11.40
C PRO A 249 11.25 13.65 -11.77
N PHE A 250 11.34 12.67 -10.88
CA PHE A 250 10.81 11.33 -11.15
C PHE A 250 9.81 10.84 -10.11
N PHE A 251 8.87 10.02 -10.57
CA PHE A 251 8.00 9.19 -9.75
C PHE A 251 8.30 7.73 -10.03
N VAL A 252 8.77 7.02 -9.01
CA VAL A 252 9.04 5.59 -9.05
C VAL A 252 8.05 4.88 -8.14
N TRP A 253 7.31 3.93 -8.69
CA TRP A 253 6.51 2.97 -7.93
C TRP A 253 7.20 1.60 -7.98
N LEU A 254 7.88 1.26 -6.90
CA LEU A 254 8.69 0.04 -6.79
C LEU A 254 7.94 -1.01 -5.95
N ASN A 255 7.66 -2.14 -6.56
CA ASN A 255 6.81 -3.20 -6.04
C ASN A 255 7.59 -4.52 -6.04
N PRO A 256 8.57 -4.69 -5.13
CA PRO A 256 9.38 -5.90 -5.09
C PRO A 256 8.52 -7.13 -4.82
N THR A 257 9.06 -8.31 -5.12
CA THR A 257 8.30 -9.57 -4.97
C THR A 257 8.07 -9.97 -3.53
N ARG A 258 8.93 -9.48 -2.63
CA ARG A 258 8.83 -9.74 -1.19
C ARG A 258 7.71 -8.88 -0.57
N MET A 259 6.77 -9.46 0.19
CA MET A 259 6.79 -10.77 0.87
C MET A 259 5.69 -11.74 0.42
N HIS A 260 5.10 -11.57 -0.76
CA HIS A 260 4.01 -12.45 -1.17
C HIS A 260 4.48 -13.91 -1.29
N VAL A 261 3.60 -14.83 -0.93
CA VAL A 261 3.82 -16.27 -1.11
C VAL A 261 3.77 -16.67 -2.59
N VAL A 262 4.41 -17.73 -3.06
CA VAL A 262 5.34 -18.60 -2.38
C VAL A 262 6.73 -17.97 -2.42
N THR A 263 7.37 -17.79 -1.27
CA THR A 263 8.69 -17.15 -1.21
C THR A 263 9.77 -18.12 -1.69
N HIS A 264 10.52 -17.71 -2.73
CA HIS A 264 11.74 -18.40 -3.18
C HIS A 264 12.96 -17.54 -2.87
N LEU A 265 13.78 -17.94 -1.90
CA LEU A 265 14.95 -17.17 -1.48
C LEU A 265 16.17 -17.46 -2.37
N SER A 266 16.98 -16.43 -2.63
CA SER A 266 18.35 -16.65 -3.13
C SER A 266 19.21 -17.33 -2.06
N GLU A 267 20.30 -17.95 -2.49
CA GLU A 267 21.27 -18.61 -1.61
C GLU A 267 21.74 -17.70 -0.45
N LYS A 268 21.90 -16.39 -0.70
CA LYS A 268 22.29 -15.41 0.34
C LYS A 268 21.33 -15.42 1.52
N TYR A 269 20.02 -15.34 1.26
CA TYR A 269 19.00 -15.24 2.32
C TYR A 269 18.59 -16.61 2.85
N GLU A 270 18.66 -17.64 2.01
CA GLU A 270 18.49 -19.02 2.44
C GLU A 270 19.53 -19.41 3.49
N ASN A 271 20.80 -19.04 3.28
CA ASN A 271 21.89 -19.28 4.22
C ASN A 271 21.80 -18.46 5.53
N MET A 272 20.91 -17.48 5.62
CA MET A 272 20.65 -16.77 6.89
C MET A 272 19.80 -17.60 7.85
N ARG A 273 19.06 -18.59 7.35
CA ARG A 273 18.19 -19.46 8.17
C ARG A 273 19.01 -20.60 8.74
N ASN A 274 18.98 -20.77 10.06
CA ASN A 274 19.75 -21.82 10.73
C ASN A 274 19.09 -22.27 12.04
N SER A 275 19.64 -23.32 12.65
CA SER A 275 19.11 -23.89 13.90
C SER A 275 19.30 -22.98 15.13
N GLU A 276 20.15 -21.95 15.06
CA GLU A 276 20.38 -21.03 16.18
C GLU A 276 19.34 -19.92 16.22
N ASN A 277 18.95 -19.36 15.06
CA ASN A 277 17.93 -18.32 14.98
C ASN A 277 16.50 -18.85 14.77
N GLY A 278 16.35 -20.07 14.25
CA GLY A 278 15.05 -20.69 13.97
C GLY A 278 14.22 -19.96 12.92
N TRP A 279 14.84 -19.19 12.04
CA TRP A 279 14.14 -18.41 11.01
C TRP A 279 13.39 -19.29 10.01
N SER A 280 12.16 -18.89 9.71
CA SER A 280 11.39 -19.46 8.61
C SER A 280 11.76 -18.78 7.29
N VAL A 281 11.13 -19.21 6.19
CA VAL A 281 11.30 -18.56 4.88
C VAL A 281 10.93 -17.07 4.93
N SER A 282 9.94 -16.71 5.77
CA SER A 282 9.45 -15.35 5.92
C SER A 282 10.53 -14.41 6.44
N GLU A 283 11.27 -14.78 7.50
CA GLU A 283 12.35 -13.95 8.04
C GLU A 283 13.50 -13.74 7.04
N GLY A 284 13.84 -14.78 6.26
CA GLY A 284 14.82 -14.66 5.17
C GLY A 284 14.34 -13.69 4.08
N GLY A 285 13.06 -13.73 3.73
CA GLY A 285 12.48 -12.80 2.76
C GLY A 285 12.41 -11.36 3.30
N PHE A 286 12.10 -11.17 4.60
CA PHE A 286 12.11 -9.83 5.20
C PHE A 286 13.51 -9.21 5.21
N ALA A 287 14.55 -10.03 5.41
CA ALA A 287 15.93 -9.57 5.25
C ALA A 287 16.22 -9.12 3.81
N GLN A 288 15.70 -9.84 2.80
CA GLN A 288 15.80 -9.43 1.40
C GLN A 288 15.05 -8.13 1.10
N LEU A 289 13.80 -8.00 1.57
CA LEU A 289 13.01 -6.80 1.42
C LEU A 289 13.70 -5.58 2.03
N ASP A 290 14.27 -5.75 3.22
CA ASP A 290 14.98 -4.69 3.91
C ASP A 290 16.24 -4.24 3.15
N ASP A 291 17.01 -5.19 2.60
CA ASP A 291 18.17 -4.90 1.75
C ASP A 291 17.76 -4.15 0.46
N ILE A 292 16.60 -4.47 -0.13
CA ILE A 292 16.04 -3.75 -1.29
C ILE A 292 15.76 -2.28 -0.92
N VAL A 293 15.12 -2.03 0.22
CA VAL A 293 14.88 -0.66 0.72
C VAL A 293 16.19 0.06 0.99
N GLY A 294 17.15 -0.62 1.62
CA GLY A 294 18.50 -0.09 1.86
C GLY A 294 19.22 0.31 0.57
N ALA A 295 19.12 -0.51 -0.48
CA ALA A 295 19.71 -0.23 -1.78
C ALA A 295 19.11 1.02 -2.43
N VAL A 296 17.78 1.18 -2.37
CA VAL A 296 17.09 2.38 -2.89
C VAL A 296 17.53 3.63 -2.14
N MET A 297 17.50 3.61 -0.81
CA MET A 297 17.96 4.72 0.02
C MET A 297 19.42 5.09 -0.26
N LYS A 298 20.28 4.08 -0.45
CA LYS A 298 21.69 4.28 -0.81
C LYS A 298 21.83 4.91 -2.20
N LYS A 299 21.09 4.42 -3.21
CA LYS A 299 21.11 4.98 -4.58
C LYS A 299 20.74 6.47 -4.58
N LEU A 300 19.67 6.84 -3.89
CA LEU A 300 19.24 8.25 -3.80
C LEU A 300 20.32 9.13 -3.16
N LYS A 301 20.98 8.63 -2.11
CA LYS A 301 22.09 9.34 -1.46
C LYS A 301 23.30 9.50 -2.35
N ASP A 302 23.77 8.42 -2.97
CA ASP A 302 24.96 8.42 -3.82
C ASP A 302 24.77 9.32 -5.05
N GLU A 303 23.55 9.39 -5.58
CA GLU A 303 23.23 10.24 -6.74
C GLU A 303 22.91 11.70 -6.37
N GLY A 304 22.89 12.05 -5.09
CA GLY A 304 22.62 13.42 -4.62
C GLY A 304 21.15 13.82 -4.62
N PHE A 305 20.22 12.84 -4.59
CA PHE A 305 18.77 13.07 -4.54
C PHE A 305 18.16 13.05 -3.15
N ASP A 306 18.91 12.66 -2.12
CA ASP A 306 18.38 12.36 -0.77
C ASP A 306 17.57 13.51 -0.16
N ASP A 307 18.06 14.74 -0.25
CA ASP A 307 17.43 15.92 0.37
C ASP A 307 16.16 16.39 -0.37
N ASN A 308 15.95 15.98 -1.62
CA ASN A 308 14.81 16.37 -2.45
C ASN A 308 13.99 15.16 -2.95
N THR A 309 13.96 14.07 -2.18
CA THR A 309 13.14 12.90 -2.50
C THR A 309 12.21 12.55 -1.34
N ILE A 310 10.93 12.39 -1.66
CA ILE A 310 9.97 11.72 -0.79
C ILE A 310 10.16 10.22 -0.97
N VAL A 311 10.53 9.52 0.10
CA VAL A 311 10.57 8.05 0.12
C VAL A 311 9.50 7.55 1.07
N ALA A 312 8.60 6.71 0.56
CA ALA A 312 7.58 6.06 1.38
C ALA A 312 7.63 4.54 1.21
N PHE A 313 7.34 3.82 2.28
CA PHE A 313 7.17 2.37 2.29
C PHE A 313 5.81 1.99 2.88
N THR A 314 5.13 1.03 2.27
CA THR A 314 3.92 0.37 2.78
C THR A 314 3.74 -1.01 2.13
N THR A 315 2.59 -1.65 2.34
CA THR A 315 2.07 -2.79 1.55
C THR A 315 0.63 -2.51 1.10
N ASP A 316 0.11 -3.34 0.20
CA ASP A 316 -1.22 -3.25 -0.43
C ASP A 316 -2.38 -3.82 0.42
N ASN A 317 -2.11 -4.79 1.28
CA ASN A 317 -3.07 -5.35 2.24
C ASN A 317 -2.36 -5.94 3.46
N GLY A 318 -3.16 -6.38 4.43
CA GLY A 318 -2.68 -7.06 5.64
C GLY A 318 -2.03 -8.43 5.38
N ALA A 319 -1.44 -9.00 6.43
CA ALA A 319 -0.75 -10.29 6.37
C ALA A 319 -1.65 -11.42 5.87
N GLU A 320 -1.08 -12.28 5.03
CA GLU A 320 -1.69 -13.56 4.67
C GLU A 320 -1.45 -14.61 5.76
N ASN A 321 -1.93 -14.34 6.97
CA ASN A 321 -1.65 -15.17 8.15
C ASN A 321 -2.16 -16.63 8.04
N PHE A 322 -3.08 -16.93 7.11
CA PHE A 322 -3.56 -18.29 6.84
C PHE A 322 -2.56 -19.14 6.04
N THR A 323 -1.48 -18.55 5.50
CA THR A 323 -0.34 -19.26 4.88
C THR A 323 0.94 -19.19 5.73
N TRP A 324 0.81 -18.88 7.02
CA TRP A 324 1.94 -18.93 7.97
C TRP A 324 2.66 -20.30 7.92
N PRO A 325 4.00 -20.35 7.95
CA PRO A 325 4.93 -19.26 8.29
C PRO A 325 5.22 -18.22 7.20
N ASP A 326 4.98 -18.52 5.92
CA ASP A 326 5.42 -17.65 4.81
C ASP A 326 4.71 -16.29 4.82
N GLY A 327 3.37 -16.30 4.82
CA GLY A 327 2.50 -15.10 4.77
C GLY A 327 2.51 -14.17 5.99
N GLY A 328 3.44 -14.38 6.93
CA GLY A 328 3.67 -13.47 8.04
C GLY A 328 2.57 -13.49 9.12
N GLN A 329 2.50 -12.42 9.93
CA GLN A 329 1.62 -12.33 11.09
C GLN A 329 1.18 -10.90 11.41
N THR A 330 0.05 -10.76 12.09
CA THR A 330 -0.43 -9.48 12.61
C THR A 330 -1.12 -9.67 13.98
N PRO A 331 -0.98 -8.73 14.94
CA PRO A 331 -1.67 -8.79 16.22
C PRO A 331 -3.14 -8.37 16.12
N PHE A 332 -3.48 -7.62 15.07
CA PHE A 332 -4.84 -7.19 14.77
C PHE A 332 -5.69 -8.40 14.37
N ALA A 333 -6.98 -8.42 14.75
CA ALA A 333 -7.86 -9.50 14.36
C ALA A 333 -8.00 -9.61 12.83
N GLY A 334 -8.20 -10.83 12.34
CA GLY A 334 -8.28 -11.14 10.91
C GLY A 334 -6.92 -11.08 10.20
N GLY A 335 -6.97 -10.89 8.89
CA GLY A 335 -5.83 -10.90 7.98
C GLY A 335 -6.28 -10.51 6.57
N LYS A 336 -5.43 -10.72 5.56
CA LYS A 336 -5.77 -10.55 4.14
C LYS A 336 -7.16 -11.10 3.81
N GLY A 337 -7.92 -10.33 3.04
CA GLY A 337 -9.28 -10.63 2.59
C GLY A 337 -10.40 -10.38 3.61
N THR A 338 -10.07 -9.88 4.81
CA THR A 338 -11.08 -9.62 5.85
C THR A 338 -11.34 -8.13 6.09
N ALA A 339 -12.56 -7.78 6.54
CA ALA A 339 -12.94 -6.42 6.95
C ALA A 339 -12.37 -6.00 8.32
N MET A 340 -11.52 -6.84 8.91
CA MET A 340 -10.93 -6.64 10.23
C MET A 340 -9.69 -5.73 10.14
N GLU A 341 -9.23 -5.18 11.26
CA GLU A 341 -8.03 -4.34 11.31
C GLU A 341 -6.83 -5.07 10.71
N GLY A 342 -6.69 -6.38 10.91
CA GLY A 342 -5.59 -7.17 10.36
C GLY A 342 -5.60 -7.32 8.84
N GLY A 343 -6.72 -7.04 8.17
CA GLY A 343 -6.81 -7.04 6.71
C GLY A 343 -6.47 -5.69 6.05
N PHE A 344 -6.70 -4.58 6.76
CA PHE A 344 -6.57 -3.22 6.20
C PHE A 344 -5.45 -2.40 6.84
N ARG A 345 -5.22 -2.54 8.15
CA ARG A 345 -4.20 -1.76 8.87
C ARG A 345 -2.82 -2.39 8.64
N VAL A 346 -1.96 -1.63 7.97
CA VAL A 346 -0.65 -2.11 7.49
C VAL A 346 0.46 -1.13 7.90
N PRO A 347 1.75 -1.54 7.89
CA PRO A 347 2.83 -0.62 8.23
C PRO A 347 2.98 0.43 7.13
N CYS A 348 3.24 1.68 7.52
CA CYS A 348 3.58 2.74 6.58
C CYS A 348 4.56 3.73 7.21
N MET A 349 5.58 4.11 6.44
CA MET A 349 6.57 5.09 6.84
C MET A 349 6.92 6.00 5.67
N ILE A 350 7.22 7.26 5.96
CA ILE A 350 7.56 8.29 4.98
C ILE A 350 8.74 9.12 5.47
N ARG A 351 9.66 9.45 4.57
CA ARG A 351 10.81 10.33 4.81
C ARG A 351 10.90 11.37 3.72
N TRP A 352 11.11 12.62 4.14
CA TRP A 352 11.45 13.74 3.26
C TRP A 352 12.29 14.73 4.08
N PRO A 353 13.63 14.70 3.95
CA PRO A 353 14.52 15.49 4.80
C PRO A 353 14.18 16.98 4.80
N GLY A 354 14.17 17.58 5.99
CA GLY A 354 13.84 18.99 6.18
C GLY A 354 12.35 19.35 6.00
N ARG A 355 11.48 18.38 5.68
CA ARG A 355 10.03 18.60 5.47
C ARG A 355 9.16 17.72 6.35
N VAL A 356 9.45 16.42 6.41
CA VAL A 356 8.78 15.46 7.31
C VAL A 356 9.52 15.45 8.65
N PRO A 357 8.85 15.61 9.79
CA PRO A 357 9.49 15.50 11.11
C PRO A 357 10.07 14.10 11.34
N ALA A 358 11.39 14.03 11.55
CA ALA A 358 12.10 12.78 11.81
C ALA A 358 11.75 12.18 13.19
N GLY A 359 11.71 10.85 13.25
CA GLY A 359 11.37 10.07 14.45
C GLY A 359 9.91 10.17 14.89
N LYS A 360 9.02 10.75 14.08
CA LYS A 360 7.63 10.97 14.49
C LYS A 360 6.82 9.68 14.40
N VAL A 361 6.03 9.41 15.44
CA VAL A 361 4.94 8.42 15.40
C VAL A 361 3.64 9.18 15.16
N GLU A 362 2.94 8.85 14.08
CA GLU A 362 1.72 9.52 13.66
C GLU A 362 0.49 8.61 13.85
N ASN A 363 -0.54 9.16 14.49
CA ASN A 363 -1.79 8.48 14.80
C ASN A 363 -2.98 9.02 13.97
N GLY A 364 -2.79 10.08 13.20
CA GLY A 364 -3.75 10.56 12.21
C GLY A 364 -4.07 9.49 11.18
N ILE A 365 -5.35 9.35 10.84
CA ILE A 365 -5.82 8.34 9.89
C ILE A 365 -5.31 8.69 8.50
N ILE A 366 -4.67 7.76 7.81
CA ILE A 366 -4.23 7.92 6.43
C ILE A 366 -4.58 6.64 5.65
N SER A 367 -4.87 6.79 4.37
CA SER A 367 -5.17 5.66 3.49
C SER A 367 -4.31 5.71 2.23
N GLY A 368 -4.17 4.58 1.53
CA GLY A 368 -3.59 4.54 0.18
C GLY A 368 -4.20 5.57 -0.76
N LEU A 369 -5.50 5.87 -0.59
CA LEU A 369 -6.26 6.86 -1.35
C LEU A 369 -5.61 8.25 -1.31
N ASP A 370 -5.02 8.59 -0.17
CA ASP A 370 -4.55 9.94 0.12
C ASP A 370 -3.27 10.30 -0.64
N TRP A 371 -2.51 9.30 -1.12
CA TRP A 371 -1.24 9.56 -1.78
C TRP A 371 -1.41 10.25 -3.12
N PHE A 372 -2.50 10.00 -3.85
CA PHE A 372 -2.75 10.69 -5.13
C PHE A 372 -2.82 12.21 -4.96
N PRO A 373 -3.77 12.78 -4.20
CA PRO A 373 -3.82 14.23 -4.03
C PRO A 373 -2.60 14.77 -3.28
N THR A 374 -2.00 14.00 -2.37
CA THR A 374 -0.82 14.43 -1.61
C THR A 374 0.43 14.59 -2.48
N PHE A 375 0.73 13.63 -3.36
CA PHE A 375 1.89 13.69 -4.23
C PHE A 375 1.74 14.73 -5.34
N VAL A 376 0.53 14.90 -5.87
CA VAL A 376 0.25 15.97 -6.83
C VAL A 376 0.34 17.35 -6.15
N ALA A 377 -0.07 17.48 -4.89
CA ALA A 377 0.13 18.68 -4.09
C ALA A 377 1.61 18.96 -3.83
N ALA A 378 2.41 17.94 -3.48
CA ALA A 378 3.86 18.07 -3.32
C ALA A 378 4.56 18.51 -4.62
N ALA A 379 4.04 18.08 -5.77
CA ALA A 379 4.50 18.50 -7.10
C ALA A 379 4.05 19.91 -7.50
N GLY A 380 3.17 20.55 -6.72
CA GLY A 380 2.75 21.94 -6.88
C GLY A 380 1.28 22.17 -7.24
N ASN A 381 0.42 21.14 -7.24
CA ASN A 381 -1.03 21.30 -7.48
C ASN A 381 -1.87 20.75 -6.31
N PRO A 382 -2.24 21.58 -5.32
CA PRO A 382 -3.03 21.14 -4.17
C PRO A 382 -4.52 20.91 -4.47
N ASN A 383 -5.00 21.28 -5.67
CA ASN A 383 -6.43 21.33 -5.99
C ASN A 383 -6.89 20.21 -6.95
N ILE A 384 -6.03 19.21 -7.21
CA ILE A 384 -6.28 18.20 -8.24
C ILE A 384 -7.61 17.44 -8.08
N ALA A 385 -8.05 17.18 -6.84
CA ALA A 385 -9.32 16.50 -6.59
C ALA A 385 -10.53 17.29 -7.10
N ASP A 386 -10.54 18.62 -6.87
CA ASP A 386 -11.61 19.50 -7.33
C ASP A 386 -11.58 19.70 -8.85
N GLU A 387 -10.38 19.75 -9.42
CA GLU A 387 -10.19 19.83 -10.86
C GLU A 387 -10.72 18.57 -11.56
N LEU A 388 -10.37 17.38 -11.06
CA LEU A 388 -10.86 16.10 -11.60
C LEU A 388 -12.38 15.94 -11.45
N ARG A 389 -12.97 16.41 -10.34
CA ARG A 389 -14.43 16.40 -10.16
C ARG A 389 -15.15 17.20 -11.24
N LYS A 390 -14.56 18.32 -11.67
CA LYS A 390 -15.09 19.21 -12.71
C LYS A 390 -14.77 18.75 -14.14
N GLY A 391 -13.81 17.85 -14.30
CA GLY A 391 -13.23 17.47 -15.59
C GLY A 391 -11.92 18.21 -15.81
N LYS A 392 -10.80 17.47 -15.80
CA LYS A 392 -9.45 18.00 -16.01
C LYS A 392 -8.78 17.29 -17.18
N GLN A 393 -8.24 18.07 -18.11
CA GLN A 393 -7.34 17.57 -19.14
C GLN A 393 -6.00 17.20 -18.50
N LEU A 394 -5.60 15.92 -18.61
CA LEU A 394 -4.28 15.41 -18.24
C LEU A 394 -3.70 14.72 -19.48
N GLY A 395 -2.64 15.30 -20.05
CA GLY A 395 -2.11 14.83 -21.34
C GLY A 395 -3.13 14.99 -22.47
N ASP A 396 -3.39 13.92 -23.22
CA ASP A 396 -4.32 13.89 -24.36
C ASP A 396 -5.76 13.53 -23.99
N LYS A 397 -6.05 13.25 -22.70
CA LYS A 397 -7.38 12.88 -22.23
C LYS A 397 -7.95 13.83 -21.16
N THR A 398 -9.27 14.05 -21.22
CA THR A 398 -10.02 14.65 -20.11
C THR A 398 -10.51 13.56 -19.17
N TYR A 399 -10.22 13.70 -17.89
CA TYR A 399 -10.67 12.82 -16.82
C TYR A 399 -11.70 13.54 -15.96
N LYS A 400 -12.81 12.86 -15.68
CA LYS A 400 -13.86 13.33 -14.76
C LYS A 400 -14.17 12.23 -13.76
N VAL A 401 -13.60 12.33 -12.57
CA VAL A 401 -13.67 11.29 -11.51
C VAL A 401 -13.81 11.94 -10.14
N HIS A 402 -14.17 11.14 -9.13
CA HIS A 402 -14.21 11.56 -7.73
C HIS A 402 -13.08 10.86 -6.97
N LEU A 403 -12.02 11.60 -6.63
CA LEU A 403 -11.01 11.08 -5.70
C LEU A 403 -11.62 10.97 -4.30
N ASP A 404 -11.49 9.80 -3.68
CA ASP A 404 -11.85 9.53 -2.28
C ASP A 404 -10.67 9.82 -1.32
N GLY A 405 -9.51 10.17 -1.88
CA GLY A 405 -8.31 10.62 -1.17
C GLY A 405 -8.36 12.07 -0.73
N PHE A 406 -7.66 12.37 0.37
CA PHE A 406 -7.45 13.72 0.88
C PHE A 406 -5.98 14.12 0.76
N ASN A 407 -5.71 15.40 0.51
CA ASN A 407 -4.36 15.93 0.53
C ASN A 407 -3.83 15.98 1.98
N GLN A 408 -2.78 15.22 2.27
CA GLN A 408 -2.17 15.08 3.59
C GLN A 408 -0.90 15.93 3.78
N MET A 409 -0.63 16.92 2.91
CA MET A 409 0.59 17.74 3.01
C MET A 409 0.76 18.43 4.37
N ASP A 410 -0.33 18.92 4.99
CA ASP A 410 -0.27 19.54 6.31
C ASP A 410 0.08 18.52 7.40
N LEU A 411 -0.47 17.30 7.34
CA LEU A 411 -0.13 16.20 8.26
C LEU A 411 1.35 15.83 8.14
N ILE A 412 1.80 15.47 6.93
CA ILE A 412 3.14 14.91 6.75
C ILE A 412 4.24 15.95 6.96
N THR A 413 3.94 17.24 6.80
CA THR A 413 4.88 18.34 7.11
C THR A 413 4.73 18.91 8.52
N GLY A 414 3.91 18.29 9.37
CA GLY A 414 3.75 18.67 10.78
C GLY A 414 3.02 20.00 11.01
N LYS A 415 2.24 20.47 10.04
CA LYS A 415 1.50 21.74 10.09
C LYS A 415 0.04 21.59 10.54
N GLY A 416 -0.50 20.37 10.52
CA GLY A 416 -1.89 20.11 10.89
C GLY A 416 -2.17 18.64 11.19
N PRO A 417 -3.40 18.32 11.62
CA PRO A 417 -3.86 16.95 11.77
C PRO A 417 -4.11 16.29 10.41
N SER A 418 -4.47 15.01 10.40
CA SER A 418 -4.95 14.35 9.19
C SER A 418 -6.22 15.03 8.69
N ALA A 419 -6.34 15.15 7.37
CA ALA A 419 -7.57 15.59 6.73
C ALA A 419 -8.64 14.48 6.66
N ARG A 420 -8.29 13.24 7.02
CA ARG A 420 -9.15 12.06 6.91
C ARG A 420 -9.75 11.69 8.27
N HIS A 421 -11.07 11.54 8.26
CA HIS A 421 -11.86 11.11 9.43
C HIS A 421 -12.56 9.77 9.23
N SER A 422 -12.56 9.21 8.02
CA SER A 422 -13.24 7.94 7.74
C SER A 422 -12.49 6.99 6.82
N ILE A 423 -12.75 5.69 7.01
CA ILE A 423 -12.29 4.56 6.18
C ILE A 423 -13.49 3.69 5.86
N PHE A 424 -13.66 3.34 4.59
CA PHE A 424 -14.67 2.38 4.14
C PHE A 424 -13.99 1.04 3.88
N TYR A 425 -14.48 -0.02 4.52
CA TYR A 425 -13.92 -1.36 4.40
C TYR A 425 -14.76 -2.14 3.41
N PHE A 426 -14.31 -2.18 2.16
CA PHE A 426 -14.91 -3.02 1.13
C PHE A 426 -14.19 -4.36 1.08
N THR A 427 -14.92 -5.45 1.34
CA THR A 427 -14.43 -6.81 1.07
C THR A 427 -15.09 -7.28 -0.20
N GLU A 428 -14.30 -7.38 -1.27
CA GLU A 428 -14.82 -7.47 -2.64
C GLU A 428 -15.79 -6.30 -2.91
N GLY A 429 -16.95 -6.56 -3.51
CA GLY A 429 -17.96 -5.53 -3.78
C GLY A 429 -18.81 -5.10 -2.57
N THR A 430 -18.60 -5.66 -1.37
CA THR A 430 -19.48 -5.46 -0.22
C THR A 430 -18.91 -4.48 0.78
N LEU A 431 -19.69 -3.46 1.16
CA LEU A 431 -19.36 -2.58 2.28
C LEU A 431 -19.52 -3.34 3.60
N SER A 432 -18.41 -3.75 4.18
CA SER A 432 -18.36 -4.65 5.33
C SER A 432 -18.13 -3.92 6.64
N ALA A 433 -17.47 -2.77 6.62
CA ALA A 433 -17.38 -1.88 7.77
C ALA A 433 -17.14 -0.42 7.36
N VAL A 434 -17.35 0.50 8.30
CA VAL A 434 -16.90 1.90 8.20
C VAL A 434 -16.19 2.25 9.49
N ARG A 435 -15.05 2.94 9.42
CA ARG A 435 -14.43 3.61 10.56
C ARG A 435 -14.70 5.11 10.45
N ILE A 436 -15.10 5.72 11.56
CA ILE A 436 -15.20 7.17 11.75
C ILE A 436 -14.41 7.51 13.01
N ASP A 437 -13.31 8.24 12.84
CA ASP A 437 -12.34 8.55 13.89
C ASP A 437 -11.95 7.30 14.70
N ASP A 438 -12.34 7.22 15.97
CA ASP A 438 -11.98 6.10 16.84
C ASP A 438 -12.93 4.91 16.73
N PHE A 439 -14.07 5.03 16.04
CA PHE A 439 -15.13 4.03 16.05
C PHE A 439 -15.24 3.31 14.72
N LYS A 440 -15.25 1.98 14.77
CA LYS A 440 -15.50 1.09 13.63
C LYS A 440 -16.86 0.43 13.78
N TYR A 441 -17.65 0.46 12.72
CA TYR A 441 -18.99 -0.10 12.61
C TYR A 441 -18.93 -1.22 11.57
N ARG A 442 -19.04 -2.46 12.01
CA ARG A 442 -18.91 -3.64 11.14
C ARG A 442 -20.29 -4.27 10.87
N PHE A 443 -20.63 -4.39 9.59
CA PHE A 443 -21.92 -4.88 9.07
C PHE A 443 -21.89 -6.34 8.65
N THR A 444 -20.70 -6.86 8.37
CA THR A 444 -20.46 -8.27 8.07
C THR A 444 -19.32 -8.78 8.93
N ASP A 445 -19.41 -10.03 9.37
CA ASP A 445 -18.36 -10.71 10.11
C ASP A 445 -17.77 -11.86 9.29
N GLN A 446 -16.51 -12.21 9.56
CA GLN A 446 -15.78 -13.29 8.88
C GLN A 446 -15.10 -14.16 9.94
N PRO A 447 -15.87 -14.96 10.71
CA PRO A 447 -15.36 -15.67 11.89
C PRO A 447 -14.28 -16.71 11.56
N SER A 448 -14.27 -17.23 10.33
CA SER A 448 -13.28 -18.19 9.83
C SER A 448 -12.26 -17.57 8.87
N GLY A 449 -12.11 -16.23 8.89
CA GLY A 449 -11.21 -15.51 7.99
C GLY A 449 -11.70 -15.50 6.53
N TRP A 450 -10.81 -15.15 5.60
CA TRP A 450 -11.16 -14.96 4.19
C TRP A 450 -11.59 -16.26 3.48
N LEU A 451 -10.98 -17.40 3.85
CA LEU A 451 -11.35 -18.72 3.31
C LEU A 451 -12.68 -19.25 3.86
N GLY A 452 -13.27 -18.54 4.83
CA GLY A 452 -14.53 -18.86 5.46
C GLY A 452 -15.74 -18.20 4.84
N GLY A 453 -16.91 -18.41 5.45
CA GLY A 453 -18.14 -17.70 5.09
C GLY A 453 -18.20 -16.29 5.68
N THR A 454 -18.88 -15.39 4.97
CA THR A 454 -19.25 -14.06 5.45
C THR A 454 -20.63 -14.10 6.10
N VAL A 455 -20.74 -13.55 7.32
CA VAL A 455 -21.98 -13.49 8.10
C VAL A 455 -22.48 -12.06 8.11
N LYS A 456 -23.69 -11.81 7.60
CA LYS A 456 -24.34 -10.51 7.78
C LYS A 456 -24.87 -10.41 9.22
N VAL A 457 -24.56 -9.31 9.90
CA VAL A 457 -25.12 -9.05 11.24
C VAL A 457 -26.33 -8.13 11.14
N ASP A 458 -27.36 -8.42 11.93
CA ASP A 458 -28.56 -7.56 11.99
C ASP A 458 -28.28 -6.25 12.73
N TRP A 459 -27.41 -6.31 13.74
CA TRP A 459 -26.95 -5.14 14.50
C TRP A 459 -25.46 -4.94 14.22
N PRO A 460 -25.02 -3.77 13.72
CA PRO A 460 -23.62 -3.60 13.40
C PRO A 460 -22.76 -3.68 14.67
N ILE A 461 -21.64 -4.38 14.57
CA ILE A 461 -20.68 -4.53 15.66
C ILE A 461 -19.90 -3.22 15.78
N LEU A 462 -19.91 -2.63 16.99
CA LEU A 462 -19.26 -1.35 17.27
C LEU A 462 -17.96 -1.58 18.05
N THR A 463 -16.85 -1.10 17.52
CA THR A 463 -15.54 -1.18 18.19
C THR A 463 -14.93 0.20 18.31
N ASN A 464 -14.46 0.58 19.50
CA ASN A 464 -13.55 1.72 19.63
C ASN A 464 -12.10 1.22 19.40
N ILE A 465 -11.51 1.57 18.27
CA ILE A 465 -10.19 1.10 17.79
C ILE A 465 -9.03 1.69 18.62
N ARG A 466 -9.24 2.77 19.39
CA ARG A 466 -8.23 3.24 20.36
C ARG A 466 -8.22 2.40 21.63
N LEU A 467 -9.41 2.02 22.12
CA LEU A 467 -9.55 1.23 23.35
C LEU A 467 -9.32 -0.26 23.10
N ASP A 468 -9.71 -0.76 21.92
CA ASP A 468 -9.57 -2.14 21.49
C ASP A 468 -9.05 -2.22 20.05
N PRO A 469 -7.76 -1.88 19.82
CA PRO A 469 -7.18 -1.89 18.47
C PRO A 469 -7.13 -3.27 17.84
N PHE A 470 -7.26 -4.35 18.63
CA PHE A 470 -7.19 -5.73 18.16
C PHE A 470 -8.56 -6.35 17.90
N GLU A 471 -9.65 -5.62 18.14
CA GLU A 471 -11.04 -6.08 18.00
C GLU A 471 -11.37 -7.36 18.81
N ARG A 472 -10.91 -7.45 20.06
CA ARG A 472 -11.03 -8.66 20.91
C ARG A 472 -12.12 -8.57 21.98
N THR A 473 -12.61 -7.37 22.28
CA THR A 473 -13.40 -7.08 23.48
C THR A 473 -14.88 -6.81 23.19
N GLY A 474 -15.39 -7.29 22.05
CA GLY A 474 -16.80 -7.24 21.68
C GLY A 474 -17.73 -8.10 22.56
N LEU A 475 -18.92 -8.42 22.06
CA LEU A 475 -19.84 -9.33 22.75
C LEU A 475 -19.18 -10.70 23.05
N PRO A 476 -19.39 -11.28 24.25
CA PRO A 476 -18.82 -12.57 24.59
C PRO A 476 -19.22 -13.67 23.59
N SER A 477 -18.22 -14.41 23.11
CA SER A 477 -18.41 -15.59 22.25
C SER A 477 -17.30 -16.60 22.54
N GLY A 478 -17.66 -17.70 23.21
CA GLY A 478 -16.69 -18.68 23.69
C GLY A 478 -15.69 -18.06 24.67
N ASP A 479 -14.41 -18.13 24.35
CA ASP A 479 -13.27 -17.58 25.10
C ASP A 479 -12.89 -16.14 24.70
N LYS A 480 -13.68 -15.51 23.82
CA LYS A 480 -13.45 -14.14 23.32
C LYS A 480 -14.52 -13.16 23.81
N GLY A 481 -14.23 -11.87 23.67
CA GLY A 481 -15.14 -10.79 24.03
C GLY A 481 -15.00 -10.33 25.49
N SER A 482 -15.91 -9.44 25.91
CA SER A 482 -15.92 -8.84 27.25
C SER A 482 -17.29 -8.96 27.89
N LEU A 483 -17.33 -9.45 29.13
CA LEU A 483 -18.55 -9.52 29.95
C LEU A 483 -19.20 -8.14 30.18
N ALA A 484 -18.42 -7.06 30.08
CA ALA A 484 -18.88 -5.70 30.31
C ALA A 484 -19.19 -4.92 29.01
N TYR A 485 -18.94 -5.50 27.82
CA TYR A 485 -19.11 -4.80 26.55
C TYR A 485 -20.53 -4.24 26.39
N TYR A 486 -21.56 -5.04 26.71
CA TYR A 486 -22.94 -4.61 26.54
C TYR A 486 -23.28 -3.38 27.40
N ASN A 487 -22.74 -3.31 28.62
CA ASN A 487 -22.95 -2.16 29.52
C ASN A 487 -22.36 -0.86 28.96
N TRP A 488 -21.28 -0.94 28.18
CA TRP A 488 -20.75 0.19 27.45
C TRP A 488 -21.57 0.48 26.18
N PHE A 489 -21.80 -0.54 25.36
CA PHE A 489 -22.46 -0.44 24.06
C PHE A 489 -23.85 0.20 24.11
N VAL A 490 -24.65 -0.09 25.14
CA VAL A 490 -26.01 0.48 25.27
C VAL A 490 -26.04 2.01 25.32
N PHE A 491 -24.94 2.66 25.70
CA PHE A 491 -24.83 4.12 25.75
C PHE A 491 -24.27 4.74 24.46
N GLU A 492 -23.95 3.93 23.45
CA GLU A 492 -23.31 4.37 22.20
C GLU A 492 -24.26 4.33 20.99
N PHE A 493 -25.53 3.93 21.17
CA PHE A 493 -26.51 3.77 20.07
C PHE A 493 -26.69 5.01 19.19
N TRP A 494 -26.59 6.21 19.76
CA TRP A 494 -26.70 7.47 19.01
C TRP A 494 -25.67 7.61 17.89
N ARG A 495 -24.53 6.93 18.00
CA ARG A 495 -23.46 6.93 16.98
C ARG A 495 -23.85 6.28 15.66
N PHE A 496 -24.87 5.42 15.64
CA PHE A 496 -25.32 4.80 14.39
C PHE A 496 -25.89 5.83 13.39
N GLN A 497 -26.33 6.99 13.88
CA GLN A 497 -26.72 8.10 13.00
C GLN A 497 -25.54 8.63 12.19
N PHE A 498 -24.33 8.66 12.76
CA PHE A 498 -23.14 9.14 12.06
C PHE A 498 -22.72 8.21 10.94
N VAL A 499 -22.72 6.89 11.18
CA VAL A 499 -22.38 5.95 10.11
C VAL A 499 -23.42 5.95 8.99
N GLN A 500 -24.71 6.13 9.31
CA GLN A 500 -25.76 6.31 8.29
C GLN A 500 -25.52 7.57 7.44
N GLN A 501 -25.15 8.69 8.07
CA GLN A 501 -24.81 9.92 7.35
C GLN A 501 -23.58 9.74 6.46
N GLU A 502 -22.53 9.10 6.97
CA GLU A 502 -21.28 8.90 6.24
C GLU A 502 -21.46 7.96 5.03
N VAL A 503 -22.21 6.87 5.21
CA VAL A 503 -22.62 5.97 4.10
C VAL A 503 -23.53 6.71 3.12
N GLY A 504 -24.43 7.57 3.61
CA GLY A 504 -25.27 8.43 2.77
C GLY A 504 -24.46 9.38 1.88
N LYS A 505 -23.39 10.00 2.40
CA LYS A 505 -22.47 10.83 1.61
C LYS A 505 -21.78 10.00 0.51
N LEU A 506 -21.24 8.83 0.85
CA LEU A 506 -20.64 7.94 -0.13
C LEU A 506 -21.65 7.57 -1.23
N ALA A 507 -22.88 7.21 -0.85
CA ALA A 507 -23.95 6.86 -1.79
C ALA A 507 -24.27 8.01 -2.76
N GLN A 508 -24.32 9.26 -2.29
CA GLN A 508 -24.51 10.43 -3.16
C GLN A 508 -23.38 10.57 -4.18
N THR A 509 -22.12 10.42 -3.74
CA THR A 509 -20.98 10.47 -4.66
C THR A 509 -20.97 9.32 -5.66
N ALA A 510 -21.47 8.13 -5.28
CA ALA A 510 -21.58 6.99 -6.18
C ALA A 510 -22.71 7.15 -7.21
N ILE A 511 -23.74 7.95 -6.92
CA ILE A 511 -24.76 8.34 -7.90
C ILE A 511 -24.18 9.32 -8.92
N GLU A 512 -23.43 10.32 -8.46
CA GLU A 512 -22.81 11.32 -9.34
C GLU A 512 -21.64 10.73 -10.17
N PHE A 513 -20.87 9.83 -9.56
CA PHE A 513 -19.72 9.15 -10.13
C PHE A 513 -19.87 7.62 -9.96
N PRO A 514 -20.68 6.98 -10.82
CA PRO A 514 -20.93 5.54 -10.73
C PRO A 514 -19.65 4.73 -11.02
N PRO A 515 -19.58 3.48 -10.52
CA PRO A 515 -18.50 2.56 -10.88
C PRO A 515 -18.25 2.48 -12.38
N MET A 516 -16.98 2.54 -12.78
CA MET A 516 -16.54 2.52 -14.17
C MET A 516 -16.75 1.15 -14.83
N GLN A 517 -16.72 0.10 -14.02
CA GLN A 517 -17.04 -1.27 -14.39
C GLN A 517 -17.50 -2.06 -13.15
N LYS A 518 -18.11 -3.22 -13.38
CA LYS A 518 -18.43 -4.15 -12.30
C LYS A 518 -17.15 -4.88 -11.87
N GLY A 519 -17.01 -5.14 -10.58
CA GLY A 519 -15.88 -5.91 -10.10
C GLY A 519 -15.96 -7.40 -10.36
N ALA A 520 -14.78 -8.04 -10.38
CA ALA A 520 -14.68 -9.49 -10.32
C ALA A 520 -15.20 -10.00 -8.97
N SER A 521 -15.71 -11.23 -8.95
CA SER A 521 -15.99 -11.95 -7.70
C SER A 521 -15.59 -13.40 -7.89
N PHE A 522 -15.03 -14.01 -6.83
CA PHE A 522 -14.79 -15.45 -6.80
C PHE A 522 -16.10 -16.25 -6.78
N ASN A 523 -17.18 -15.61 -6.32
CA ASN A 523 -18.50 -16.21 -6.28
C ASN A 523 -19.25 -15.96 -7.59
N LEU A 524 -20.06 -16.94 -8.01
CA LEU A 524 -20.88 -16.86 -9.22
C LEU A 524 -22.02 -15.83 -9.13
N GLU A 525 -22.03 -14.90 -8.17
CA GLU A 525 -23.09 -13.90 -8.03
C GLU A 525 -23.21 -13.00 -9.26
N ALA A 526 -22.08 -12.61 -9.87
CA ALA A 526 -22.10 -11.87 -11.12
C ALA A 526 -22.72 -12.67 -12.27
N VAL A 527 -22.49 -13.98 -12.31
CA VAL A 527 -23.08 -14.91 -13.29
C VAL A 527 -24.56 -15.14 -13.00
N LYS A 528 -24.96 -15.29 -11.73
CA LYS A 528 -26.36 -15.42 -11.30
C LYS A 528 -27.17 -14.19 -11.67
N GLU A 529 -26.68 -12.98 -11.41
CA GLU A 529 -27.37 -11.75 -11.77
C GLU A 529 -27.46 -11.56 -13.30
N GLN A 530 -26.43 -12.00 -14.06
CA GLN A 530 -26.50 -12.03 -15.53
C GLN A 530 -27.54 -13.03 -16.04
N ILE A 531 -27.61 -14.22 -15.45
CA ILE A 531 -28.64 -15.22 -15.74
C ILE A 531 -30.02 -14.67 -15.38
N GLU A 532 -30.18 -14.02 -14.22
CA GLU A 532 -31.44 -13.40 -13.79
C GLU A 532 -31.88 -12.29 -14.74
N LYS A 533 -30.97 -11.39 -15.17
CA LYS A 533 -31.27 -10.37 -16.18
C LYS A 533 -31.62 -10.98 -17.54
N ALA A 534 -30.90 -12.04 -17.96
CA ALA A 534 -31.20 -12.76 -19.19
C ALA A 534 -32.59 -13.43 -19.12
N MET A 535 -32.91 -14.07 -17.99
CA MET A 535 -34.22 -14.67 -17.72
C MET A 535 -35.34 -13.63 -17.69
N GLN A 536 -35.14 -12.49 -17.03
CA GLN A 536 -36.11 -11.38 -17.01
C GLN A 536 -36.32 -10.79 -18.41
N SER A 537 -35.27 -10.69 -19.23
CA SER A 537 -35.37 -10.23 -20.62
C SER A 537 -36.05 -11.24 -21.57
N GLN A 538 -36.00 -12.53 -21.25
CA GLN A 538 -36.73 -13.58 -21.97
C GLN A 538 -38.19 -13.72 -21.50
N ALA A 539 -38.47 -13.48 -20.22
CA ALA A 539 -39.83 -13.51 -19.67
C ALA A 539 -40.68 -12.28 -20.06
N GLY A 540 -40.05 -11.23 -20.61
CA GLY A 540 -40.70 -10.06 -21.19
C GLY A 540 -40.91 -10.12 -22.71
N LYS A 541 -40.64 -11.27 -23.35
CA LYS A 541 -41.03 -11.61 -24.72
C LYS A 541 -42.13 -12.66 -24.69
#